data_AF-A0A258ZT90-F1
#
_entry.id   AF-A0A258ZT90-F1
#
_cell.length_a   1.000
_cell.length_b   1.000
_cell.length_c   1.000
_cell.angle_alpha   90.00
_cell.angle_beta   90.00
_cell.angle_gamma   90.00
#
_symmetry.space_group_name_H-M   'P 1'
#
loop_
_entity.id
_entity.type
_entity.pdbx_description
1 polymer ?
#
loop_
_entity_poly.entity_id
_entity_poly.type
_entity_poly.pdbx_seq_one_letter_code
_entity_poly.pdbx_strand_id
1 'polypeptide(L)'
;MRHESFCTADFVALAAKHKVAIIYADKPGYPAIADITADFVYARLQDAREEVETGYEPKALDQWAARAASWAEGKVPKDLKPLAAKAPAKGPRDVFVYMINGAKIRAPAAAQALLARVC
;
A
#
# COMPACT_ATOMS: atom_id res chain seq x y z
N MET A 1 -3.60 2.98 -10.31
CA MET A 1 -3.64 3.99 -11.39
C MET A 1 -2.27 4.62 -11.55
N ARG A 2 -1.95 5.23 -12.71
CA ARG A 2 -0.61 5.80 -12.98
C ARG A 2 -0.64 7.28 -13.39
N HIS A 3 -1.79 7.92 -13.32
CA HIS A 3 -1.97 9.31 -13.75
C HIS A 3 -2.77 10.07 -12.69
N GLU A 4 -2.39 11.32 -12.44
CA GLU A 4 -2.93 12.16 -11.36
C GLU A 4 -4.41 12.52 -11.55
N SER A 5 -4.93 12.44 -12.77
CA SER A 5 -6.37 12.63 -13.05
C SER A 5 -7.27 11.65 -12.29
N PHE A 6 -6.73 10.54 -11.78
CA PHE A 6 -7.46 9.59 -10.94
C PHE A 6 -7.37 9.90 -9.44
N CYS A 7 -6.61 10.93 -9.04
CA CYS A 7 -6.50 11.38 -7.65
C CYS A 7 -7.71 12.23 -7.24
N THR A 8 -8.92 11.69 -7.39
CA THR A 8 -10.16 12.39 -7.08
C THR A 8 -11.05 11.57 -6.14
N ALA A 9 -11.83 12.25 -5.31
CA ALA A 9 -12.82 11.61 -4.45
C ALA A 9 -13.87 10.84 -5.26
N ASP A 10 -14.24 11.31 -6.45
CA ASP A 10 -15.21 10.66 -7.33
C ASP A 10 -14.72 9.31 -7.85
N PHE A 11 -13.43 9.21 -8.20
CA PHE A 11 -12.83 7.94 -8.61
C PHE A 11 -12.84 6.93 -7.45
N VAL A 12 -12.49 7.38 -6.24
CA VAL A 12 -12.54 6.54 -5.03
C VAL A 12 -13.96 6.08 -4.74
N ALA A 13 -14.95 6.98 -4.85
CA ALA A 13 -16.36 6.66 -4.64
C ALA A 13 -16.86 5.63 -5.66
N LEU A 14 -16.46 5.75 -6.93
CA LEU A 14 -16.80 4.80 -7.98
C LEU A 14 -16.19 3.41 -7.69
N ALA A 15 -14.90 3.36 -7.34
CA ALA A 15 -14.23 2.10 -7.00
C ALA A 15 -14.90 1.43 -5.79
N ALA A 16 -15.21 2.21 -4.74
CA ALA A 16 -15.89 1.71 -3.55
C ALA A 16 -17.31 1.19 -3.85
N LYS A 17 -18.07 1.88 -4.70
CA LYS A 17 -19.40 1.45 -5.14
C LYS A 17 -19.38 0.07 -5.79
N HIS A 18 -18.33 -0.21 -6.56
CA HIS A 18 -18.16 -1.48 -7.27
C HIS A 18 -17.26 -2.48 -6.54
N LYS A 19 -16.85 -2.19 -5.30
CA LYS A 19 -15.94 -3.03 -4.50
C LYS A 19 -14.64 -3.38 -5.21
N VAL A 20 -14.12 -2.45 -6.01
CA VAL A 20 -12.87 -2.61 -6.76
C VAL A 20 -11.72 -2.06 -5.92
N ALA A 21 -10.72 -2.89 -5.64
CA ALA A 21 -9.52 -2.46 -4.91
C ALA A 21 -8.69 -1.48 -5.75
N ILE A 22 -8.43 -0.30 -5.20
CA ILE A 22 -7.40 0.59 -5.76
C ILE A 22 -6.05 0.12 -5.27
N ILE A 23 -5.14 -0.13 -6.20
CA ILE A 23 -3.77 -0.52 -5.86
C ILE A 23 -3.04 0.68 -5.25
N TYR A 24 -2.52 0.51 -4.03
CA TYR A 24 -1.54 1.43 -3.47
C TYR A 24 -0.19 1.20 -4.14
N ALA A 25 0.39 2.22 -4.75
CA ALA A 25 1.70 2.14 -5.40
C ALA A 25 2.71 3.01 -4.67
N ASP A 26 3.69 2.37 -4.03
CA ASP A 26 4.85 3.05 -3.45
C ASP A 26 5.91 3.23 -4.53
N LYS A 27 5.67 4.14 -5.47
CA LYS A 27 6.62 4.45 -6.54
C LYS A 27 6.74 5.96 -6.68
N PRO A 28 7.95 6.54 -6.62
CA PRO A 28 8.12 7.96 -6.88
C PRO A 28 7.50 8.38 -8.22
N GLY A 29 6.78 9.51 -8.20
CA GLY A 29 6.07 10.03 -9.37
C GLY A 29 4.77 9.30 -9.74
N TYR A 30 4.34 8.31 -8.96
CA TYR A 30 3.04 7.66 -9.15
C TYR A 30 2.06 8.12 -8.07
N PRO A 31 0.78 8.27 -8.41
CA PRO A 31 -0.28 8.43 -7.42
C PRO A 31 -0.30 7.34 -6.35
N ALA A 32 -0.20 7.74 -5.10
CA ALA A 32 -0.44 6.90 -3.93
C ALA A 32 -1.85 7.19 -3.38
N ILE A 33 -2.82 6.39 -3.81
CA ILE A 33 -4.21 6.45 -3.32
C ILE A 33 -4.37 5.42 -2.21
N ALA A 34 -4.57 5.89 -0.97
CA ALA A 34 -4.58 5.06 0.24
C ALA A 34 -5.98 4.60 0.67
N ASP A 35 -7.03 5.05 -0.02
CA ASP A 35 -8.41 4.72 0.26
C ASP A 35 -8.69 3.21 0.12
N ILE A 36 -9.36 2.64 1.12
CA ILE A 36 -9.80 1.24 1.10
C ILE A 36 -11.17 1.15 0.43
N THR A 37 -11.21 0.59 -0.77
CA THR A 37 -12.40 0.53 -1.63
C THR A 37 -12.95 -0.87 -1.86
N ALA A 38 -12.31 -1.90 -1.29
CA ALA A 38 -12.73 -3.30 -1.37
C ALA A 38 -12.63 -3.97 0.00
N ASP A 39 -12.97 -5.26 0.04
CA ASP A 39 -12.81 -6.12 1.21
C ASP A 39 -11.37 -6.59 1.46
N PHE A 40 -10.45 -6.26 0.56
CA PHE A 40 -9.02 -6.45 0.70
C PHE A 40 -8.24 -5.19 0.32
N VAL A 41 -6.96 -5.15 0.70
CA VAL A 41 -5.99 -4.12 0.31
C VAL A 41 -4.90 -4.76 -0.54
N TYR A 42 -4.48 -4.05 -1.60
CA TYR A 42 -3.42 -4.49 -2.50
C TYR A 42 -2.36 -3.40 -2.64
N ALA A 43 -1.16 -3.65 -2.13
CA ALA A 43 -0.03 -2.73 -2.17
C ALA A 43 1.09 -3.27 -3.05
N ARG A 44 1.65 -2.38 -3.87
CA ARG A 44 2.83 -2.63 -4.70
C ARG A 44 3.97 -1.73 -4.22
N LEU A 45 4.89 -2.33 -3.47
CA LEU A 45 6.09 -1.67 -2.98
C LEU A 45 7.12 -1.60 -4.09
N GLN A 46 7.36 -0.37 -4.54
CA GLN A 46 8.04 -0.09 -5.78
C GLN A 46 9.11 1.01 -5.65
N ASP A 47 9.70 1.17 -4.46
CA ASP A 47 10.81 2.10 -4.21
C ASP A 47 12.04 1.43 -3.55
N ALA A 48 12.23 0.12 -3.79
CA ALA A 48 13.43 -0.59 -3.33
C ALA A 48 14.71 0.03 -3.91
N ARG A 49 15.74 0.13 -3.06
CA ARG A 49 17.10 0.61 -3.34
C ARG A 49 18.06 -0.57 -3.46
N GLU A 50 18.91 -0.56 -4.48
CA GLU A 50 19.76 -1.71 -4.81
C GLU A 50 20.95 -1.86 -3.85
N GLU A 51 21.38 -0.73 -3.29
CA GLU A 51 22.44 -0.58 -2.30
C GLU A 51 22.03 -1.10 -0.92
N VAL A 52 20.73 -1.23 -0.67
CA VAL A 52 20.19 -1.75 0.59
C VAL A 52 19.96 -3.26 0.42
N GLU A 53 20.57 -4.08 1.28
CA GLU A 53 20.50 -5.54 1.16
C GLU A 53 19.07 -6.09 1.19
N THR A 54 18.22 -5.48 2.00
CA THR A 54 16.79 -5.78 2.12
C THR A 54 15.91 -4.95 1.18
N GLY A 55 16.49 -4.18 0.25
CA GLY A 55 15.78 -3.27 -0.65
C GLY A 55 15.20 -2.02 0.02
N TYR A 56 14.86 -2.09 1.30
CA TYR A 56 14.35 -0.97 2.10
C TYR A 56 15.12 -0.88 3.41
N GLU A 57 15.33 0.35 3.87
CA GLU A 57 15.92 0.61 5.18
C GLU A 57 15.07 -0.02 6.30
N PRO A 58 15.67 -0.46 7.43
CA PRO A 58 14.95 -1.12 8.51
C PRO A 58 13.72 -0.33 9.00
N LYS A 59 13.87 0.99 9.18
CA LYS A 59 12.79 1.88 9.62
C LYS A 59 11.65 1.97 8.59
N ALA A 60 11.97 1.90 7.30
CA ALA A 60 10.95 1.91 6.25
C ALA A 60 10.16 0.59 6.26
N LEU A 61 10.82 -0.55 6.51
CA LEU A 61 10.14 -1.84 6.68
C LEU A 61 9.23 -1.85 7.91
N ASP A 62 9.66 -1.25 9.03
CA ASP A 62 8.82 -1.14 10.23
C ASP A 62 7.58 -0.27 9.95
N GLN A 63 7.75 0.82 9.22
CA GLN A 63 6.63 1.66 8.77
C GLN A 63 5.68 0.89 7.85
N TRP A 64 6.19 0.09 6.93
CA TRP A 64 5.38 -0.77 6.07
C TRP A 64 4.61 -1.84 6.85
N ALA A 65 5.23 -2.44 7.86
CA ALA A 65 4.56 -3.39 8.75
C ALA A 65 3.40 -2.71 9.52
N ALA A 66 3.62 -1.51 10.07
CA ALA A 66 2.58 -0.75 10.76
C ALA A 66 1.42 -0.33 9.83
N ARG A 67 1.73 0.03 8.58
CA ARG A 67 0.72 0.31 7.55
C ARG A 67 -0.09 -0.94 7.21
N ALA A 68 0.57 -2.09 7.02
CA ALA A 68 -0.08 -3.36 6.76
C ALA A 68 -1.02 -3.77 7.91
N ALA A 69 -0.58 -3.63 9.16
CA ALA A 69 -1.43 -3.88 10.33
C ALA A 69 -2.65 -2.95 10.38
N SER A 70 -2.47 -1.66 10.12
CA SER A 70 -3.58 -0.69 10.06
C SER A 70 -4.59 -1.07 8.98
N TRP A 71 -4.11 -1.43 7.79
CA TRP A 71 -4.96 -1.91 6.71
C TRP A 71 -5.70 -3.19 7.06
N ALA A 72 -5.05 -4.13 7.75
CA ALA A 72 -5.67 -5.38 8.20
C ALA A 72 -6.81 -5.14 9.19
N GLU A 73 -6.75 -4.08 9.99
CA GLU A 73 -7.84 -3.60 10.85
C GLU A 73 -8.94 -2.83 10.10
N GLY A 74 -8.82 -2.67 8.78
CA GLY A 74 -9.72 -1.87 7.95
C GLY A 74 -9.54 -0.36 8.10
N LYS A 75 -8.38 0.09 8.58
CA LYS A 75 -8.06 1.51 8.81
C LYS A 75 -7.07 2.00 7.76
N VAL A 76 -7.26 3.24 7.31
CA VAL A 76 -6.24 3.93 6.51
C VAL A 76 -5.08 4.30 7.46
N PRO A 77 -3.82 3.97 7.14
CA PRO A 77 -2.67 4.34 7.95
C PRO A 77 -2.58 5.85 8.18
N LYS A 78 -2.21 6.25 9.39
CA LYS A 78 -2.26 7.66 9.84
C LYS A 78 -1.35 8.60 9.05
N ASP A 79 -0.27 8.06 8.50
CA ASP A 79 0.72 8.78 7.72
C ASP A 79 0.37 8.86 6.22
N LEU A 80 -0.74 8.23 5.80
CA LEU A 80 -1.26 8.29 4.45
C LEU A 80 -2.52 9.16 4.41
N LYS A 81 -2.64 9.99 3.38
CA LYS A 81 -3.78 10.90 3.22
C LYS A 81 -4.80 10.30 2.25
N PRO A 82 -5.98 9.85 2.71
CA PRO A 82 -7.05 9.39 1.83
C PRO A 82 -7.63 10.58 1.03
N LEU A 83 -8.21 10.27 -0.13
CA LEU A 83 -8.88 11.25 -0.98
C LEU A 83 -10.38 11.37 -0.66
N ALA A 84 -11.01 10.27 -0.23
CA ALA A 84 -12.40 10.29 0.18
C ALA A 84 -12.55 10.85 1.60
N ALA A 85 -13.54 11.72 1.80
CA ALA A 85 -13.92 12.22 3.12
C ALA A 85 -14.62 11.15 3.98
N LYS A 86 -15.27 10.18 3.33
CA LYS A 86 -15.98 9.10 4.00
C LYS A 86 -15.01 7.99 4.39
N ALA A 87 -15.02 7.61 5.67
CA ALA A 87 -14.25 6.48 6.17
C ALA A 87 -14.66 5.16 5.48
N PRO A 88 -13.73 4.20 5.31
CA PRO A 88 -14.04 2.90 4.74
C PRO A 88 -15.02 2.12 5.63
N ALA A 89 -15.65 1.10 5.05
CA ALA A 89 -16.49 0.19 5.82
C ALA A 89 -15.65 -0.48 6.94
N LYS A 90 -16.25 -0.65 8.12
CA LYS A 90 -15.61 -1.29 9.27
C LYS A 90 -15.36 -2.78 8.99
N GLY A 91 -14.38 -3.34 9.68
CA GLY A 91 -14.07 -4.76 9.67
C GLY A 91 -12.67 -5.04 9.10
N PRO A 92 -12.15 -6.26 9.36
CA PRO A 92 -10.82 -6.64 8.92
C PRO A 92 -10.72 -6.71 7.40
N ARG A 93 -9.48 -6.62 6.89
CA ARG A 93 -9.14 -6.75 5.47
C ARG A 93 -8.01 -7.75 5.29
N ASP A 94 -8.09 -8.56 4.24
CA ASP A 94 -6.90 -9.24 3.74
C ASP A 94 -5.94 -8.20 3.14
N VAL A 95 -4.65 -8.29 3.46
CA VAL A 95 -3.65 -7.33 3.00
C VAL A 95 -2.59 -8.06 2.18
N PHE A 96 -2.53 -7.72 0.89
CA PHE A 96 -1.56 -8.29 -0.04
C PHE A 96 -0.50 -7.24 -0.35
N VAL A 97 0.74 -7.48 0.10
CA VAL A 97 1.88 -6.58 -0.15
C VAL A 97 2.87 -7.28 -1.07
N TYR A 98 3.15 -6.66 -2.22
CA TYR A 98 4.07 -7.18 -3.22
C TYR A 98 5.27 -6.26 -3.38
N MET A 99 6.48 -6.81 -3.21
CA MET A 99 7.75 -6.14 -3.50
C MET A 99 8.06 -6.28 -5.00
N ILE A 100 7.86 -5.22 -5.80
CA ILE A 100 7.88 -5.35 -7.26
C ILE A 100 8.47 -4.13 -8.01
N ASN A 101 9.74 -3.79 -7.86
CA ASN A 101 10.39 -2.76 -8.68
C ASN A 101 11.92 -2.84 -8.78
N GLY A 102 12.47 -1.89 -9.58
CA GLY A 102 13.79 -1.27 -9.46
C GLY A 102 14.93 -2.26 -9.30
N ALA A 103 15.34 -2.47 -8.05
CA ALA A 103 16.30 -3.47 -7.64
C ALA A 103 15.66 -4.87 -7.55
N LYS A 104 15.30 -5.46 -8.70
CA LYS A 104 14.56 -6.74 -8.75
C LYS A 104 15.20 -7.85 -7.92
N ILE A 105 16.54 -7.85 -7.83
CA ILE A 105 17.32 -8.80 -7.03
C ILE A 105 17.02 -8.71 -5.52
N ARG A 106 16.56 -7.54 -5.04
CA ARG A 106 16.24 -7.29 -3.63
C ARG A 106 14.80 -7.68 -3.25
N ALA A 107 13.92 -7.90 -4.23
CA ALA A 107 12.50 -8.18 -3.95
C ALA A 107 12.27 -9.38 -3.00
N PRO A 108 12.98 -10.52 -3.12
CA PRO A 108 12.84 -11.63 -2.17
C PRO A 108 13.32 -11.26 -0.75
N ALA A 109 14.48 -10.62 -0.63
CA ALA A 109 15.03 -10.19 0.66
C ALA A 109 14.12 -9.16 1.36
N ALA A 110 13.58 -8.21 0.60
CA ALA A 110 12.60 -7.23 1.08
C ALA A 110 11.33 -7.92 1.60
N ALA A 111 10.80 -8.89 0.84
CA ALA A 111 9.59 -9.61 1.22
C ALA A 111 9.80 -10.43 2.50
N GLN A 112 10.92 -11.14 2.62
CA GLN A 112 11.29 -11.88 3.83
C GLN A 112 11.48 -10.95 5.04
N ALA A 113 12.14 -9.81 4.84
CA ALA A 113 12.37 -8.84 5.91
C ALA A 113 11.06 -8.18 6.38
N LEU A 114 10.12 -7.91 5.48
CA LEU A 114 8.78 -7.44 5.86
C LEU A 114 7.99 -8.54 6.58
N LEU A 115 8.03 -9.78 6.07
CA LEU A 115 7.32 -10.92 6.67
C LEU A 115 7.72 -11.13 8.13
N ALA A 116 9.02 -11.06 8.43
CA ALA A 116 9.55 -11.18 9.80
C ALA A 116 9.05 -10.10 10.79
N ARG A 117 8.44 -9.00 10.30
CA ARG A 117 7.90 -7.90 11.13
C ARG A 117 6.38 -7.95 11.31
N VAL A 118 5.69 -8.73 10.47
CA VAL A 118 4.23 -8.86 10.51
C VAL A 118 3.76 -10.20 11.09
N CYS A 119 4.70 -11.12 11.32
CA CYS A 119 4.48 -12.37 12.06
C CYS A 119 4.55 -12.15 13.58
#